data_AF-A0A2K0UGS3-F1
#
_entry.id   AF-A0A2K0UGS3-F1
#
_cell.length_a   1.000
_cell.length_b   1.000
_cell.length_c   1.000
_cell.angle_alpha   90.00
_cell.angle_beta   90.00
_cell.angle_gamma   90.00
#
_symmetry.space_group_name_H-M   'P 1'
#
loop_
_entity.id
_entity.type
_entity.pdbx_description
1 polymer ?
#
loop_
_entity_poly.entity_id
_entity_poly.type
_entity_poly.pdbx_seq_one_letter_code
_entity_poly.pdbx_strand_id
1 'polypeptide(L)' 'MANPLKYTYPSPLAGFENAPPLSEERNEDGKSFVNPQRESLSEAYTKFTEPLDNGRRGGL' A
#
# COMPACT_ATOMS: atom_id res chain seq x y z
N MET A 1 21.19 -20.38 -0.31
CA MET A 1 19.88 -19.89 -0.82
C MET A 1 18.87 -19.86 0.32
N ALA A 2 18.10 -18.78 0.47
CA ALA A 2 16.99 -18.72 1.45
C ALA A 2 15.83 -19.61 0.98
N ASN A 3 15.21 -20.36 1.90
CA ASN A 3 14.07 -21.21 1.59
C ASN A 3 12.77 -20.38 1.65
N PRO A 4 12.06 -20.15 0.54
CA PRO A 4 10.87 -19.29 0.49
C PRO A 4 9.69 -19.83 1.32
N LEU A 5 9.67 -21.12 1.64
CA LEU A 5 8.59 -21.75 2.43
C LEU A 5 8.64 -21.42 3.93
N LYS A 6 9.71 -20.79 4.42
CA LYS A 6 9.84 -20.36 5.82
C LYS A 6 9.10 -19.06 6.14
N TYR A 7 8.69 -18.31 5.12
CA TYR A 7 8.03 -17.02 5.31
C TYR A 7 6.53 -17.18 5.07
N THR A 8 5.74 -16.85 6.08
CA THR A 8 4.29 -16.74 5.95
C THR A 8 3.96 -15.27 5.74
N TYR A 9 3.54 -14.92 4.54
CA TYR A 9 3.00 -13.60 4.25
C TYR A 9 1.47 -13.68 4.36
N PRO A 10 0.84 -12.82 5.18
CA PRO A 10 -0.61 -12.74 5.18
C PRO A 10 -1.11 -12.37 3.78
N SER A 11 -2.33 -12.81 3.45
CA SER A 11 -2.98 -12.34 2.23
C SER A 11 -3.03 -10.81 2.24
N PRO A 12 -2.74 -10.12 1.12
CA PRO A 12 -2.94 -8.67 1.03
C PRO A 12 -4.39 -8.24 1.30
N LEU A 13 -5.33 -9.19 1.19
CA LEU A 13 -6.75 -9.00 1.46
C LEU A 13 -7.14 -9.39 2.90
N ALA A 14 -6.18 -9.83 3.73
CA ALA A 14 -6.45 -10.15 5.13
C ALA A 14 -6.91 -8.88 5.87
N GLY A 15 -8.07 -8.96 6.53
CA GLY A 15 -8.72 -7.82 7.19
C GLY A 15 -9.74 -7.07 6.32
N PHE A 16 -9.88 -7.42 5.04
CA PHE A 16 -10.87 -6.83 4.12
C PHE A 16 -12.05 -7.76 3.80
N GLU A 17 -12.23 -8.84 4.56
CA GLU A 17 -13.21 -9.90 4.25
C GLU A 17 -14.67 -9.41 4.26
N ASN A 18 -14.96 -8.37 5.06
CA ASN A 18 -16.28 -7.74 5.17
C ASN A 18 -16.25 -6.26 4.76
N ALA A 19 -15.25 -5.85 3.98
CA ALA A 19 -15.14 -4.48 3.53
C ALA A 19 -16.36 -4.10 2.67
N PRO A 20 -16.85 -2.85 2.75
CA PRO A 20 -17.91 -2.38 1.88
C PRO A 20 -17.46 -2.46 0.41
N PRO A 21 -18.39 -2.62 -0.54
CA PRO A 21 -18.06 -2.57 -1.96
C PRO A 21 -17.39 -1.23 -2.32
N LEU A 22 -16.58 -1.25 -3.37
CA LEU A 22 -15.96 -0.03 -3.90
C LEU A 22 -17.03 1.00 -4.29
N SER A 23 -16.74 2.28 -4.06
CA SER A 23 -17.62 3.37 -4.47
C SER A 23 -17.73 3.45 -5.99
N GLU A 24 -18.92 3.72 -6.50
CA GLU A 24 -19.18 3.97 -7.92
C GLU A 24 -19.10 5.47 -8.28
N GLU A 25 -18.78 6.34 -7.31
CA GLU A 25 -18.69 7.79 -7.51
C GLU A 25 -17.57 8.14 -8.48
N ARG A 26 -17.91 8.86 -9.56
CA ARG A 26 -16.98 9.29 -10.60
C ARG A 26 -16.68 10.78 -10.44
N ASN A 27 -15.46 11.17 -10.78
CA ASN A 27 -15.10 12.59 -10.94
C ASN A 27 -16.00 13.26 -11.99
N GLU A 28 -16.07 14.59 -11.96
CA GLU A 28 -16.83 15.41 -12.92
C GLU A 28 -16.49 15.08 -14.39
N ASP A 29 -15.23 14.73 -14.66
CA ASP A 29 -14.75 14.31 -15.98
C ASP A 29 -15.29 12.95 -16.44
N GLY A 30 -15.90 12.16 -15.54
CA GLY A 30 -16.49 10.85 -15.81
C GLY A 30 -15.48 9.73 -16.14
N LYS A 31 -14.19 10.01 -16.19
CA LYS A 31 -13.15 9.05 -16.63
C LYS A 31 -12.53 8.24 -15.48
N SER A 32 -12.67 8.71 -14.25
CA SER A 32 -12.02 8.12 -13.07
C SER A 32 -12.95 8.15 -11.88
N PHE A 33 -12.77 7.21 -10.95
CA PHE A 33 -13.43 7.24 -9.65
C PHE A 33 -12.88 8.40 -8.80
N VAL A 34 -13.71 8.88 -7.88
CA VAL A 34 -13.29 9.90 -6.93
C VAL A 34 -12.17 9.34 -6.05
N ASN A 35 -11.01 9.99 -6.10
CA ASN A 35 -9.93 9.73 -5.16
C ASN A 35 -10.12 10.64 -3.94
N PRO A 36 -10.41 10.10 -2.74
CA PRO A 36 -10.56 10.92 -1.55
C PRO A 36 -9.29 11.77 -1.32
N GLN A 37 -9.49 13.03 -0.96
CA GLN A 37 -8.38 13.93 -0.60
C GLN A 37 -7.69 13.36 0.64
N ARG A 38 -6.37 13.13 0.55
CA ARG A 38 -5.56 12.74 1.70
C ARG A 38 -4.93 14.00 2.31
N GLU A 39 -4.85 14.04 3.64
CA GLU A 39 -4.31 15.18 4.37
C GLU A 39 -2.77 15.28 4.28
N SER A 40 -2.07 14.16 4.09
CA SER A 40 -0.61 14.10 4.13
C SER A 40 -0.01 13.14 3.10
N LEU A 41 1.25 13.34 2.70
CA LEU A 41 1.97 12.39 1.86
C LEU A 41 2.09 11.00 2.53
N SER A 42 2.24 9.96 1.72
CA SER A 42 2.51 8.61 2.24
C SER A 42 3.86 8.58 2.95
N GLU A 43 3.98 7.81 4.02
CA GLU A 43 5.26 7.60 4.70
C GLU A 43 6.34 7.06 3.76
N ALA A 44 5.93 6.28 2.75
CA ALA A 44 6.80 5.75 1.70
C ALA A 44 7.57 6.82 0.91
N TYR A 45 7.11 8.08 0.94
CA TYR A 45 7.82 9.20 0.31
C TYR A 45 9.08 9.60 1.09
N THR A 46 9.16 9.20 2.36
CA THR A 46 10.22 9.58 3.30
C THR A 46 11.06 8.40 3.77
N LYS A 47 10.50 7.18 3.78
CA LYS A 47 11.19 5.97 4.25
C LYS A 47 10.81 4.72 3.44
N PHE A 48 11.79 3.83 3.26
CA PHE A 48 11.61 2.45 2.85
C PHE A 48 10.89 1.64 3.93
N THR A 49 10.22 0.57 3.48
CA THR A 49 9.61 -0.43 4.36
C THR A 49 10.69 -1.26 5.05
N GLU A 50 10.46 -1.60 6.32
CA GLU A 50 11.31 -2.54 7.04
C GLU A 50 11.42 -3.87 6.26
N PRO A 51 12.59 -4.56 6.29
CA PRO A 51 13.79 -4.29 7.10
C PRO A 51 14.84 -3.41 6.40
N LEU A 52 14.48 -2.70 5.32
CA LEU A 52 15.44 -1.89 4.57
C LEU A 52 15.87 -0.67 5.37
N ASP A 53 17.19 -0.41 5.41
CA ASP A 53 17.74 0.77 6.06
C ASP A 53 17.35 2.04 5.29
N ASN A 54 17.15 3.14 6.02
CA ASN A 54 16.78 4.45 5.53
C ASN A 54 17.95 5.44 5.51
N GLY A 55 19.17 4.97 5.81
CA GLY A 55 20.40 5.77 5.76
C GLY A 55 20.85 6.14 4.34
N ARG A 56 22.05 6.74 4.23
CA ARG A 56 22.63 7.21 2.94
C ARG A 56 22.80 6.10 1.88
N ARG A 57 22.88 4.84 2.31
CA ARG A 57 22.95 3.65 1.45
C ARG A 57 21.64 2.85 1.43
N GLY A 58 20.55 3.44 1.92
CA GLY A 58 19.28 2.75 2.09
C GLY A 58 18.80 2.06 0.82
N GLY A 59 18.58 0.74 0.91
CA GLY A 59 18.27 -0.14 -0.22
C GLY A 59 19.36 -1.15 -0.60
N LEU A 60 20.51 -1.18 0.09
CA LEU A 60 21.61 -2.15 -0.12
C LEU A 60 21.94 -2.96 1.14
#